data_AF-A0A1F0Q3A3-F1
#
_entry.id   AF-A0A1F0Q3A3-F1
#
_cell.length_a   1.000
_cell.length_b   1.000
_cell.length_c   1.000
_cell.angle_alpha   90.00
_cell.angle_beta   90.00
_cell.angle_gamma   90.00
#
_symmetry.space_group_name_H-M   'P 1'
#
loop_
_entity.id
_entity.type
_entity.pdbx_description
1 polymer ?
#
loop_
_entity_poly.entity_id
_entity_poly.type
_entity_poly.pdbx_seq_one_letter_code
_entity_poly.pdbx_strand_id
1 'polypeptide(L)'
;MDSRTCPALQVADLLASSVFHARKKIEDVGLEAFLEDRSPKARLSKGIAAALGESHFGDCRTPLLKIETSHERSLTELKRQRYS
;
A
#
# COMPACT_ATOMS: atom_id res chain seq x y z
N MET A 1 -12.85 14.24 14.01
CA MET A 1 -11.38 14.26 13.98
C MET A 1 -10.97 14.62 12.57
N ASP A 2 -10.37 15.79 12.38
CA ASP A 2 -9.77 16.16 11.10
C ASP A 2 -8.48 15.35 10.88
N SER A 3 -8.27 14.84 9.67
CA SER A 3 -7.04 14.11 9.30
C SER A 3 -5.76 14.96 9.41
N ARG A 4 -5.90 16.29 9.58
CA ARG A 4 -4.79 17.24 9.75
C ARG A 4 -4.17 17.22 11.16
N THR A 5 -4.81 16.63 12.15
CA THR A 5 -4.37 16.67 13.56
C THR A 5 -3.94 15.32 14.14
N CYS A 6 -3.95 14.24 13.34
CA CYS A 6 -3.48 12.93 13.77
C CYS A 6 -2.23 12.52 12.97
N PRO A 7 -1.02 12.58 13.55
CA PRO A 7 0.22 12.19 12.88
C PRO A 7 0.16 10.77 12.29
N ALA A 8 -0.52 9.84 12.97
CA ALA A 8 -0.70 8.47 12.49
C ALA A 8 -1.51 8.40 11.18
N LEU A 9 -2.55 9.24 11.03
CA LEU A 9 -3.33 9.31 9.79
C LEU A 9 -2.53 9.91 8.64
N GLN A 10 -1.69 10.90 8.91
CA GLN A 10 -0.81 11.49 7.90
C GLN A 10 0.22 10.48 7.39
N VAL A 11 0.82 9.69 8.31
CA VAL A 11 1.75 8.62 7.94
C VAL A 11 1.03 7.54 7.13
N ALA A 12 -0.19 7.15 7.53
CA ALA A 12 -0.98 6.17 6.79
C ALA A 12 -1.33 6.64 5.37
N ASP A 13 -1.68 7.92 5.20
CA ASP A 13 -1.99 8.50 3.89
C ASP A 13 -0.74 8.56 2.99
N LEU A 14 0.41 8.95 3.54
CA LEU A 14 1.69 8.94 2.83
C LEU A 14 2.07 7.52 2.38
N LEU A 15 1.90 6.53 3.26
CA LEU A 15 2.15 5.13 2.96
C LEU A 15 1.25 4.66 1.81
N ALA A 16 -0.07 4.87 1.93
CA ALA A 16 -1.05 4.47 0.93
C ALA A 16 -0.78 5.12 -0.44
N SER A 17 -0.49 6.43 -0.47
CA SER A 17 -0.17 7.17 -1.69
C SER A 17 1.13 6.69 -2.36
N SER A 18 2.13 6.30 -1.56
CA SER A 18 3.41 5.80 -2.07
C SER A 18 3.28 4.39 -2.63
N VAL A 19 2.55 3.51 -1.94
CA VAL A 19 2.26 2.16 -2.43
C VAL A 19 1.46 2.27 -3.73
N PHE A 20 0.35 3.00 -3.75
CA PHE A 20 -0.48 3.14 -4.94
C PHE A 20 0.32 3.68 -6.14
N HIS A 21 1.17 4.68 -5.92
CA HIS A 21 2.02 5.22 -6.97
C HIS A 21 2.93 4.15 -7.58
N ALA A 22 3.60 3.34 -6.77
CA ALA A 22 4.46 2.27 -7.27
C ALA A 22 3.67 1.25 -8.09
N ARG A 23 2.53 0.78 -7.57
CA ARG A 23 1.68 -0.20 -8.25
C ARG A 23 1.18 0.30 -9.60
N LYS A 24 0.71 1.54 -9.64
CA LYS A 24 0.23 2.20 -10.87
C LYS A 24 1.37 2.42 -11.86
N LYS A 25 2.53 2.85 -11.37
CA LYS A 25 3.70 3.10 -12.23
C LYS A 25 4.24 1.81 -12.83
N ILE A 26 4.31 0.73 -12.05
CA ILE A 26 4.70 -0.61 -12.54
C ILE A 26 3.70 -1.11 -13.59
N GLU A 27 2.41 -0.87 -13.40
CA GLU A 27 1.39 -1.19 -14.41
C GLU A 27 1.61 -0.42 -15.72
N ASP A 28 1.94 0.87 -15.63
CA ASP A 28 2.06 1.75 -16.80
C ASP A 28 3.38 1.57 -17.57
N VAL A 29 4.50 1.34 -16.88
CA VAL A 29 5.85 1.30 -17.50
C VAL A 29 6.59 -0.03 -17.33
N GLY A 30 6.03 -0.98 -16.59
CA GLY A 30 6.68 -2.25 -16.25
C GLY A 30 7.61 -2.15 -15.03
N LEU A 31 7.92 -3.32 -14.46
CA LEU A 31 8.72 -3.43 -13.23
C LEU A 31 10.16 -2.93 -13.43
N GLU A 32 10.85 -3.38 -14.49
CA GLU A 32 12.25 -3.01 -14.77
C GLU A 32 12.42 -1.49 -14.87
N ALA A 33 11.55 -0.81 -15.64
CA ALA A 33 11.59 0.63 -15.77
C ALA A 33 11.30 1.36 -14.45
N PHE A 34 10.41 0.81 -13.62
CA PHE A 34 10.16 1.33 -12.28
C PHE A 34 11.37 1.14 -11.34
N LEU A 35 12.09 0.03 -11.43
CA LEU A 35 13.29 -0.22 -10.61
C LEU A 35 14.41 0.80 -10.90
N GLU A 36 14.52 1.29 -12.14
CA GLU A 36 15.44 2.36 -12.50
C GLU A 36 14.94 3.78 -12.15
N ASP A 37 13.67 3.95 -11.80
CA ASP A 37 13.08 5.25 -11.46
C ASP A 37 13.70 5.85 -10.18
N ARG A 38 14.32 7.03 -10.32
CA ARG A 38 15.01 7.76 -9.24
C ARG A 38 14.20 8.92 -8.66
N SER A 39 12.94 9.09 -9.07
CA SER A 39 12.06 10.13 -8.54
C SER A 39 11.90 9.98 -7.01
N PRO A 40 11.68 11.09 -6.28
CA PRO A 40 11.52 11.03 -4.83
C PRO A 40 10.41 10.06 -4.38
N LYS A 41 9.31 9.99 -5.15
CA LYS A 41 8.18 9.11 -4.83
C LYS A 41 8.51 7.63 -5.08
N ALA A 42 9.19 7.29 -6.18
CA ALA A 42 9.66 5.92 -6.43
C ALA A 42 10.67 5.46 -5.37
N ARG A 43 11.59 6.34 -4.95
CA ARG A 43 12.55 6.06 -3.87
C ARG A 43 11.85 5.78 -2.54
N LEU A 44 10.86 6.61 -2.19
CA LEU A 44 10.06 6.40 -0.98
C LEU A 44 9.33 5.05 -1.02
N SER A 45 8.66 4.73 -2.13
CA SER A 45 7.97 3.45 -2.28
C SER A 45 8.92 2.25 -2.16
N LYS A 46 10.10 2.30 -2.78
CA LYS A 46 11.13 1.24 -2.66
C LYS A 46 11.61 1.08 -1.21
N GLY A 47 11.82 2.20 -0.50
CA GLY A 47 12.19 2.18 0.92
C GLY A 47 11.10 1.56 1.80
N ILE A 48 9.82 1.85 1.52
CA ILE A 48 8.69 1.25 2.23
C ILE A 48 8.63 -0.26 1.97
N ALA A 49 8.79 -0.71 0.71
CA ALA A 49 8.81 -2.13 0.38
C ALA A 49 9.91 -2.86 1.16
N ALA A 50 11.13 -2.31 1.14
CA ALA A 50 12.27 -2.86 1.88
C ALA A 50 12.01 -2.93 3.40
N ALA A 51 11.38 -1.90 3.98
CA ALA A 51 11.02 -1.89 5.41
C ALA A 51 9.96 -2.95 5.78
N LEU A 52 9.15 -3.39 4.81
CA LEU A 52 8.17 -4.46 4.97
C LEU A 52 8.76 -5.85 4.66
N GLY A 53 10.04 -5.95 4.31
CA GLY A 53 10.67 -7.20 3.88
C GLY A 53 10.31 -7.63 2.44
N GLU A 54 9.68 -6.74 1.68
CA GLU A 54 9.29 -6.97 0.30
C GLU A 54 10.34 -6.43 -0.68
N SER A 55 10.56 -7.12 -1.79
CA SER A 55 11.48 -6.65 -2.83
C SER A 55 10.89 -5.49 -3.64
N HIS A 56 9.59 -5.55 -3.94
CA HIS A 56 8.82 -4.54 -4.66
C HIS A 56 7.32 -4.73 -4.39
N PHE A 57 6.51 -3.71 -4.69
CA PHE A 57 5.06 -3.88 -4.71
C PHE A 57 4.61 -4.52 -6.02
N GLY A 58 3.69 -5.47 -5.97
CA GLY A 58 3.02 -5.96 -7.17
C GLY A 58 2.17 -4.88 -7.85
N ASP A 59 1.98 -4.97 -9.17
CA ASP A 59 1.15 -4.02 -9.90
C ASP A 59 -0.33 -4.02 -9.44
N CYS A 60 -1.16 -3.14 -9.98
CA CYS A 60 -2.59 -3.07 -9.63
C CYS A 60 -3.38 -4.36 -9.95
N ARG A 61 -2.84 -5.23 -10.82
CA ARG A 61 -3.45 -6.50 -11.24
C ARG A 61 -3.06 -7.65 -10.30
N THR A 62 -1.96 -7.48 -9.56
CA THR A 62 -1.49 -8.44 -8.56
C THR A 62 -2.46 -8.44 -7.37
N PRO A 63 -2.94 -9.61 -6.89
CA PRO A 63 -3.83 -9.67 -5.74
C PRO A 63 -3.18 -8.98 -4.53
N LEU A 64 -3.95 -8.10 -3.88
CA LEU A 64 -3.51 -7.36 -2.69
C LEU A 64 -2.99 -8.35 -1.64
N LEU A 65 -1.80 -8.05 -1.09
CA LEU A 65 -1.27 -8.73 0.08
C LEU A 65 -2.35 -8.67 1.18
N LYS A 66 -2.89 -9.82 1.57
CA LYS A 66 -3.81 -9.89 2.71
C LYS A 66 -2.95 -9.63 3.95
N ILE A 67 -3.02 -8.41 4.47
CA ILE A 67 -2.48 -8.11 5.79
C ILE A 67 -3.41 -8.82 6.77
N GLU A 68 -2.97 -9.96 7.29
CA GLU A 68 -3.63 -10.63 8.41
C GLU A 68 -3.44 -9.75 9.64
N THR A 69 -4.44 -8.92 9.94
CA THR A 69 -4.57 -8.32 11.27
C THR A 69 -4.83 -9.44 12.27
N SER A 70 -4.33 -9.33 13.52
CA SER A 70 -4.53 -10.29 14.63
C SER A 70 -6.00 -10.56 15.02
N HIS A 71 -6.96 -10.06 14.25
CA HIS A 71 -8.37 -10.35 14.37
C HIS A 71 -8.71 -11.52 13.44
N GLU A 72 -9.35 -12.55 13.99
CA GLU A 72 -9.80 -13.74 13.24
C GLU A 72 -10.71 -13.42 12.05
N ARG A 73 -11.30 -12.22 12.00
CA ARG A 73 -12.19 -11.75 10.94
C ARG A 73 -11.93 -10.28 10.63
N SER A 74 -11.90 -9.95 9.35
CA SER A 74 -11.88 -8.58 8.84
C SER A 74 -13.17 -7.83 9.21
N LEU A 75 -13.09 -6.49 9.31
CA LEU A 75 -14.26 -5.63 9.54
C LEU A 75 -15.35 -5.82 8.46
N THR A 76 -14.96 -6.23 7.25
CA THR A 76 -15.87 -6.54 6.14
C THR A 76 -16.66 -7.82 6.41
N GLU A 77 -16.03 -8.85 6.97
CA GLU A 77 -16.68 -10.10 7.38
C GLU A 77 -17.62 -9.90 8.57
N LEU A 78 -17.23 -9.07 9.54
CA LEU A 78 -18.09 -8.70 10.68
C LEU A 78 -19.34 -7.93 10.24
N LYS A 79 -19.23 -7.04 9.23
CA LYS A 79 -20.39 -6.30 8.71
C LYS A 79 -21.38 -7.21 7.98
N ARG A 80 -20.93 -8.23 7.25
CA ARG A 80 -21.83 -9.18 6.56
C ARG A 80 -22.67 -10.03 7.52
N GLN A 81 -22.13 -10.42 8.67
CA GLN A 81 -22.89 -11.17 9.68
C GLN A 81 -23.98 -10.35 10.36
N ARG A 82 -23.86 -9.01 10.39
CA ARG A 82 -24.85 -8.14 11.04
C ARG A 82 -26.11 -7.91 10.19
N TYR A 83 -26.10 -8.33 8.94
CA TYR A 83 -27.20 -8.22 7.98
C TYR A 83 -27.64 -9.57 7.41
N SER A 84 -27.23 -10.68 8.04
CA SER A 84 -27.75 -12.03 7.80
C SER A 84 -28.56 -12.48 9.00
#